data_AF-A0A4S2CV95-F1
#
_entry.id   AF-A0A4S2CV95-F1
#
_cell.length_a   1.000
_cell.length_b   1.000
_cell.length_c   1.000
_cell.angle_alpha   90.00
_cell.angle_beta   90.00
_cell.angle_gamma   90.00
#
_symmetry.space_group_name_H-M   'P 1'
#
loop_
_entity.id
_entity.type
_entity.pdbx_description
1 polymer ?
#
loop_
_entity_poly.entity_id
_entity_poly.type
_entity_poly.pdbx_seq_one_letter_code
_entity_poly.pdbx_strand_id
1 'polypeptide(L)'
;MNHPGLLVLAQLILPLEILSNFEVVGLEEDSSLIRIYLDESVKAEYKENPDIESKFFCDAVTICDFPIRNKGVDLIVRRRRWYDKENNRYFSDTYHLKAEGTRYSKEFAAFLKVYGDAPYDLPFA
;
A
#
# COMPACT_ATOMS: atom_id res chain seq x y z
N MET A 1 1.38 -0.82 -24.92
CA MET A 1 0.07 -1.51 -25.04
C MET A 1 -0.53 -1.59 -23.65
N ASN A 2 -1.72 -1.03 -23.42
CA ASN A 2 -2.44 -1.26 -22.17
C ASN A 2 -3.02 -2.67 -22.23
N HIS A 3 -2.58 -3.54 -21.31
CA HIS A 3 -3.10 -4.91 -21.19
C HIS A 3 -4.15 -4.93 -20.07
N PRO A 4 -5.44 -4.71 -20.37
CA PRO A 4 -6.47 -4.58 -19.35
C PRO A 4 -6.53 -5.79 -18.41
N GLY A 5 -6.28 -7.00 -18.94
CA GLY A 5 -6.23 -8.22 -18.13
C GLY A 5 -5.11 -8.23 -17.08
N LEU A 6 -3.92 -7.69 -17.38
CA LEU A 6 -2.82 -7.64 -16.41
C LEU A 6 -3.13 -6.68 -15.25
N LEU A 7 -3.81 -5.58 -15.55
CA LEU A 7 -4.22 -4.61 -14.53
C LEU A 7 -5.29 -5.20 -13.59
N VAL A 8 -6.24 -5.96 -14.14
CA VAL A 8 -7.21 -6.72 -13.33
C VAL A 8 -6.52 -7.75 -12.44
N LEU A 9 -5.50 -8.46 -12.94
CA LEU A 9 -4.74 -9.41 -12.10
C LEU A 9 -3.99 -8.71 -10.96
N ALA A 10 -3.40 -7.54 -11.21
CA ALA A 10 -2.76 -6.75 -10.16
C ALA A 10 -3.77 -6.30 -9.07
N GLN A 11 -5.01 -5.99 -9.47
CA GLN A 11 -6.12 -5.67 -8.55
C GLN A 11 -6.54 -6.82 -7.64
N LEU A 12 -6.27 -8.07 -8.02
CA LEU A 12 -6.54 -9.23 -7.18
C LEU A 12 -5.45 -9.50 -6.15
N ILE A 13 -4.25 -8.96 -6.36
CA ILE A 13 -3.07 -9.23 -5.56
C ILE A 13 -2.81 -8.11 -4.55
N LEU A 14 -2.99 -6.86 -4.96
CA LEU A 14 -2.69 -5.71 -4.12
C LEU A 14 -3.95 -5.17 -3.43
N PRO A 15 -3.84 -4.63 -2.20
CA PRO A 15 -4.96 -4.00 -1.52
C PRO A 15 -5.56 -2.85 -2.35
N LEU A 16 -6.89 -2.78 -2.41
CA LEU A 16 -7.61 -1.76 -3.21
C LEU A 16 -7.25 -0.33 -2.80
N GLU A 17 -7.03 -0.10 -1.50
CA GLU A 17 -6.63 1.21 -0.96
C GLU A 17 -5.26 1.65 -1.51
N ILE A 18 -4.34 0.70 -1.76
CA ILE A 18 -3.03 0.97 -2.38
C ILE A 18 -3.23 1.37 -3.84
N LEU A 19 -3.98 0.58 -4.62
CA LEU A 19 -4.15 0.80 -6.06
C LEU A 19 -4.87 2.09 -6.41
N SER A 20 -5.68 2.61 -5.48
CA SER A 20 -6.47 3.83 -5.70
C SER A 20 -5.71 5.11 -5.33
N ASN A 21 -4.70 5.02 -4.47
CA ASN A 21 -4.05 6.18 -3.87
C ASN A 21 -2.52 6.21 -4.06
N PHE A 22 -1.93 5.15 -4.58
CA PHE A 22 -0.49 5.00 -4.71
C PHE A 22 -0.09 4.54 -6.11
N GLU A 23 1.06 5.03 -6.54
CA GLU A 23 1.75 4.60 -7.76
C GLU A 23 2.88 3.65 -7.42
N VAL A 24 2.99 2.57 -8.20
CA VAL A 24 4.15 1.67 -8.12
C VAL A 24 5.34 2.35 -8.78
N VAL A 25 6.34 2.70 -8.00
CA VAL A 25 7.57 3.38 -8.45
C VAL A 25 8.78 2.46 -8.54
N GLY A 26 8.68 1.24 -8.00
CA GLY A 26 9.75 0.27 -8.06
C GLY A 26 9.29 -1.13 -7.65
N LEU A 27 10.00 -2.13 -8.16
CA LEU A 27 9.80 -3.53 -7.82
C LEU A 27 11.18 -4.18 -7.66
N GLU A 28 11.40 -4.83 -6.52
CA GLU A 28 12.57 -5.66 -6.27
C GLU A 28 12.12 -7.07 -5.90
N GLU A 29 12.83 -8.06 -6.42
CA GLU A 29 12.53 -9.47 -6.19
C GLU A 29 13.82 -10.21 -5.82
N ASP A 30 13.82 -10.76 -4.61
CA ASP A 30 14.86 -11.65 -4.11
C ASP A 30 14.36 -13.11 -4.12
N SER A 31 15.18 -14.04 -3.64
CA SER A 31 14.81 -15.46 -3.57
C SER A 31 13.63 -15.74 -2.64
N SER A 32 13.45 -14.94 -1.58
CA SER A 32 12.44 -15.15 -0.54
C SER A 32 11.49 -13.97 -0.31
N LEU A 33 11.71 -12.83 -0.96
CA LEU A 33 10.98 -11.59 -0.67
C LEU A 33 10.76 -10.78 -1.95
N ILE A 34 9.58 -10.20 -2.08
CA ILE A 34 9.23 -9.20 -3.09
C ILE A 34 9.02 -7.88 -2.36
N ARG A 35 9.69 -6.82 -2.80
CA ARG A 35 9.48 -5.46 -2.31
C ARG A 35 8.81 -4.62 -3.39
N ILE A 36 7.69 -4.02 -3.05
CA ILE A 36 6.91 -3.15 -3.94
C ILE A 36 7.00 -1.74 -3.38
N TYR A 37 7.65 -0.84 -4.12
CA TYR A 37 7.84 0.55 -3.73
C TYR A 37 6.68 1.38 -4.24
N LEU A 38 6.06 2.13 -3.34
CA LEU A 38 4.79 2.81 -3.54
C LEU A 38 4.90 4.27 -3.10
N ASP A 39 4.56 5.18 -4.00
CA ASP A 39 4.47 6.61 -3.71
C ASP A 39 3.01 7.07 -3.76
N GLU A 40 2.59 7.87 -2.78
CA GLU A 40 1.26 8.47 -2.79
C GLU A 40 1.04 9.33 -4.05
N SER A 41 0.00 8.98 -4.81
CA SER A 41 -0.41 9.66 -6.03
C SER A 41 -0.92 11.06 -5.75
N VAL A 42 -0.84 11.93 -6.76
CA VAL A 42 -1.46 13.25 -6.69
C VAL A 42 -2.95 13.10 -6.98
N LYS A 43 -3.79 13.38 -5.99
CA LYS A 43 -5.25 13.42 -6.19
C LYS A 43 -5.63 14.53 -7.16
N ALA A 44 -6.69 14.29 -7.95
CA ALA A 44 -7.20 15.28 -8.91
C ALA A 44 -7.54 16.62 -8.23
N GLU A 45 -8.19 16.58 -7.07
CA GLU A 45 -8.54 17.74 -6.25
C GLU A 45 -7.34 18.63 -5.89
N TYR A 46 -6.17 18.05 -5.63
CA TYR A 46 -4.96 18.81 -5.31
C TYR A 46 -4.24 19.31 -6.55
N LYS A 47 -4.35 18.57 -7.66
CA LYS A 47 -3.77 18.99 -8.94
C LYS A 47 -4.46 20.24 -9.50
N GLU A 48 -5.76 20.35 -9.27
CA GLU A 48 -6.59 21.47 -9.75
C GLU A 48 -6.55 22.68 -8.82
N ASN A 49 -6.06 22.53 -7.59
CA ASN A 49 -5.98 23.60 -6.60
C ASN A 49 -4.59 24.27 -6.58
N PRO A 50 -4.44 25.53 -7.02
CA PRO A 50 -3.15 26.23 -7.06
C PRO A 50 -2.58 26.58 -5.67
N ASP A 51 -3.41 26.50 -4.63
CA ASP A 51 -3.03 26.77 -3.24
C ASP A 51 -2.51 25.53 -2.51
N ILE A 52 -2.59 24.35 -3.14
CA ILE A 52 -2.04 23.10 -2.60
C ILE A 52 -0.77 22.73 -3.37
N GLU A 53 0.34 22.58 -2.65
CA GLU A 53 1.62 22.16 -3.22
C GLU A 53 2.12 20.85 -2.64
N SER A 54 2.54 19.93 -3.51
CA SER A 54 3.33 18.77 -3.13
C SER A 54 4.75 19.21 -2.77
N LYS A 55 5.22 18.95 -1.55
CA LYS A 55 6.56 19.38 -1.10
C LYS A 55 7.58 18.25 -1.11
N PHE A 56 7.33 17.18 -0.37
CA PHE A 56 8.25 16.05 -0.24
C PHE A 56 7.50 14.78 0.19
N PHE A 57 8.20 13.65 0.21
CA PHE A 57 7.70 12.40 0.77
C PHE A 57 8.23 12.21 2.20
N CYS A 58 7.36 11.72 3.08
CA CYS A 58 7.75 11.24 4.39
C CYS A 58 8.59 9.95 4.28
N ASP A 59 9.22 9.58 5.38
CA ASP A 59 9.95 8.32 5.48
C ASP A 59 9.05 7.13 5.12
N ALA A 60 9.64 6.17 4.42
CA ALA A 60 8.93 4.98 3.97
C ALA A 60 8.50 4.11 5.15
N VAL A 61 7.29 3.56 5.06
CA VAL A 61 6.78 2.57 6.00
C VAL A 61 6.66 1.24 5.30
N THR A 62 7.18 0.18 5.92
CA THR A 62 7.05 -1.20 5.41
C THR A 62 5.81 -1.87 5.99
N ILE A 63 4.97 -2.38 5.10
CA ILE A 63 3.78 -3.17 5.42
C ILE A 63 3.96 -4.56 4.83
N CYS A 64 3.86 -5.60 5.65
CA CYS A 64 3.95 -6.98 5.20
C CYS A 64 2.57 -7.45 4.71
N ASP A 65 2.52 -8.08 3.55
CA ASP A 65 1.27 -8.50 2.91
C ASP A 65 1.31 -10.00 2.55
N PHE A 66 0.25 -10.49 1.90
CA PHE A 66 0.13 -11.89 1.49
C PHE A 66 1.35 -12.38 0.69
N PRO A 67 1.91 -13.54 1.05
CA PRO A 67 2.97 -14.14 0.26
C PRO A 67 2.54 -14.43 -1.18
N ILE A 68 3.40 -14.14 -2.15
CA ILE A 68 3.18 -14.43 -3.57
C ILE A 68 4.21 -15.47 -3.99
N ARG A 69 3.73 -16.63 -4.47
CA ARG A 69 4.57 -17.70 -5.05
C ARG A 69 5.76 -18.08 -4.15
N ASN A 70 5.49 -18.36 -2.87
CA ASN A 70 6.47 -18.73 -1.84
C ASN A 70 7.44 -17.62 -1.40
N LYS A 71 7.17 -16.36 -1.77
CA LYS A 71 7.94 -15.20 -1.32
C LYS A 71 7.10 -14.34 -0.40
N GLY A 72 7.70 -13.82 0.66
CA GLY A 72 7.08 -12.75 1.43
C GLY A 72 6.88 -11.51 0.56
N VAL A 73 5.97 -10.63 0.95
CA VAL A 73 5.71 -9.38 0.24
C VAL A 73 5.79 -8.23 1.23
N ASP A 74 6.64 -7.26 0.90
CA ASP A 74 6.77 -5.99 1.61
C ASP A 74 6.30 -4.85 0.70
N LEU A 75 5.25 -4.15 1.12
CA LEU A 75 4.80 -2.90 0.54
C LEU A 75 5.56 -1.76 1.22
N ILE A 76 6.42 -1.07 0.48
CA ILE A 76 7.25 0.03 0.98
C ILE A 76 6.58 1.34 0.56
N VAL A 77 5.86 1.94 1.49
CA VAL A 77 4.93 3.04 1.21
C VAL A 77 5.52 4.37 1.65
N ARG A 78 5.67 5.31 0.72
CA ARG A 78 5.99 6.71 0.97
C ARG A 78 4.74 7.57 0.82
N ARG A 79 4.39 8.27 1.89
CA ARG A 79 3.29 9.23 1.92
C ARG A 79 3.77 10.63 1.62
N ARG A 80 2.92 11.43 1.01
CA ARG A 80 3.25 12.78 0.58
C ARG A 80 2.98 13.78 1.69
N ARG A 81 3.83 14.79 1.75
CA ARG A 81 3.62 15.99 2.55
C ARG A 81 3.13 17.10 1.62
N TRP A 82 1.93 17.57 1.91
CA TRP A 82 1.27 18.65 1.21
C TRP A 82 1.44 19.95 2.00
N TYR A 83 1.41 21.06 1.28
CA TYR A 83 1.45 22.40 1.82
C TYR A 83 0.25 23.20 1.31
N ASP A 84 -0.54 23.70 2.26
CA ASP A 84 -1.71 24.54 2.06
C ASP A 84 -1.28 26.00 2.24
N LYS A 85 -1.30 26.77 1.15
CA LYS A 85 -0.88 28.18 1.14
C LYS A 85 -1.89 29.09 1.85
N GLU A 86 -3.18 28.79 1.74
CA GLU A 86 -4.25 29.59 2.31
C GLU A 86 -4.15 29.58 3.85
N ASN A 87 -3.97 28.38 4.42
CA ASN A 87 -3.87 28.21 5.86
C ASN A 87 -2.43 28.18 6.39
N ASN A 88 -1.44 28.36 5.50
CA ASN A 88 -0.01 28.38 5.80
C ASN A 88 0.44 27.16 6.64
N ARG A 89 0.05 25.95 6.23
CA ARG A 89 0.27 24.73 7.01
C ARG A 89 0.65 23.53 6.16
N TYR A 90 1.35 22.59 6.79
CA TYR A 90 1.63 21.28 6.21
C TYR A 90 0.61 20.24 6.66
N PHE A 91 0.21 19.36 5.75
CA PHE A 91 -0.70 18.26 6.04
C PHE A 91 -0.36 17.00 5.22
N SER A 92 -0.99 15.89 5.58
CA SER A 92 -0.89 14.61 4.89
C SER A 92 -2.24 13.89 4.99
N ASP A 93 -2.63 13.20 3.93
CA ASP A 93 -3.84 12.37 3.91
C ASP A 93 -3.69 11.16 4.81
N THR A 94 -4.73 10.81 5.55
CA THR A 94 -4.71 9.64 6.45
C THR A 94 -5.15 8.39 5.70
N TYR A 95 -4.30 7.36 5.73
CA TYR A 95 -4.58 6.05 5.17
C TYR A 95 -4.44 4.99 6.25
N HIS A 96 -5.35 4.03 6.29
CA HIS A 96 -5.32 2.95 7.25
C HIS A 96 -4.76 1.69 6.58
N LEU A 97 -3.51 1.74 6.13
CA LEU A 97 -2.95 0.68 5.27
C LEU A 97 -2.56 -0.60 6.03
N LYS A 98 -2.51 -0.55 7.37
CA LYS A 98 -2.11 -1.67 8.22
C LYS A 98 -3.16 -1.96 9.28
N ALA A 99 -3.23 -3.21 9.71
CA ALA A 99 -4.01 -3.58 10.88
C ALA A 99 -3.39 -2.97 12.15
N GLU A 100 -4.27 -2.51 13.05
CA GLU A 100 -3.87 -1.84 14.28
C GLU A 100 -2.94 -2.72 15.13
N GLY A 101 -1.88 -2.11 15.67
CA GLY A 101 -0.88 -2.82 16.48
C GLY A 101 0.05 -3.76 15.70
N THR A 102 -0.06 -3.85 14.37
CA THR A 102 0.75 -4.77 13.56
C THR A 102 1.50 -4.05 12.43
N ARG A 103 2.36 -4.81 11.74
CA ARG A 103 2.99 -4.41 10.47
C ARG A 103 2.28 -5.01 9.25
N TYR A 104 1.17 -5.73 9.44
CA TYR A 104 0.49 -6.44 8.36
C TYR A 104 -0.56 -5.56 7.68
N SER A 105 -0.84 -5.82 6.40
CA SER A 105 -2.04 -5.32 5.75
C SER A 105 -3.29 -5.76 6.53
N LYS A 106 -4.40 -5.02 6.38
CA LYS A 106 -5.65 -5.31 7.11
C LYS A 106 -6.15 -6.72 6.81
N GLU A 107 -6.19 -7.06 5.53
CA GLU A 107 -6.69 -8.33 5.01
C GLU A 107 -5.80 -9.49 5.44
N PHE A 108 -4.47 -9.31 5.41
CA PHE A 108 -3.54 -10.36 5.83
C PHE A 108 -3.58 -10.58 7.34
N ALA A 109 -3.65 -9.53 8.15
CA ALA A 109 -3.83 -9.66 9.60
C ALA A 109 -5.13 -10.38 9.95
N ALA A 110 -6.23 -10.03 9.27
CA ALA A 110 -7.52 -10.68 9.46
C ALA A 110 -7.44 -12.16 9.09
N PHE A 111 -6.78 -12.50 7.97
CA PHE A 111 -6.52 -13.87 7.57
C PHE A 111 -5.76 -14.65 8.64
N LEU A 112 -4.62 -14.12 9.13
CA LEU A 112 -3.83 -14.78 10.18
C LEU A 112 -4.62 -15.02 11.47
N LYS A 113 -5.49 -14.08 11.86
CA LYS A 113 -6.35 -14.23 13.05
C LYS A 113 -7.30 -15.43 12.94
N VAL A 114 -7.88 -15.66 11.76
CA VAL A 114 -8.76 -16.81 11.52
C VAL A 114 -8.03 -18.14 11.77
N TYR A 115 -6.72 -18.22 11.46
CA TYR A 115 -5.91 -19.42 11.68
C TYR A 115 -5.30 -19.52 13.08
N GLY A 116 -5.05 -18.39 13.75
CA GLY A 116 -4.53 -18.38 15.11
C GLY A 116 -5.53 -18.87 16.16
N ASP A 117 -6.83 -18.65 15.91
CA ASP A 117 -7.92 -18.91 16.86
C ASP A 117 -8.70 -20.22 16.59
N ALA A 118 -8.37 -20.98 15.53
CA ALA A 118 -9.20 -22.10 15.05
C ALA A 118 -8.52 -23.49 15.24
N PRO A 119 -9.25 -24.54 15.69
CA PRO A 119 -8.73 -25.90 15.91
C PRO A 119 -8.76 -26.82 14.68
N TYR A 120 -8.84 -26.29 13.46
CA TYR A 120 -9.10 -27.10 12.24
C TYR A 120 -7.83 -27.54 11.51
N ASP A 121 -7.86 -28.76 10.97
CA ASP A 121 -6.97 -29.22 9.91
C ASP A 121 -7.19 -28.34 8.66
N LEU A 122 -6.12 -27.68 8.21
CA LEU A 122 -6.17 -26.72 7.14
C LEU A 122 -6.36 -27.44 5.79
N PRO A 123 -7.24 -26.97 4.89
CA PRO A 123 -7.40 -27.54 3.54
C PRO A 123 -6.19 -27.27 2.63
N PHE A 124 -5.16 -26.58 3.14
CA PHE A 124 -3.93 -26.22 2.44
C PHE A 124 -2.65 -26.54 3.24
N ALA A 125 -2.77 -27.33 4.33
CA ALA A 125 -1.60 -27.91 5.03
C ALA A 125 -1.08 -29.15 4.32
#